data_AF-A0A1V3WW95-F1
#
_entry.id   AF-A0A1V3WW95-F1
#
_cell.length_a   1.000
_cell.length_b   1.000
_cell.length_c   1.000
_cell.angle_alpha   90.00
_cell.angle_beta   90.00
_cell.angle_gamma   90.00
#
_symmetry.space_group_name_H-M   'P 1'
#
loop_
_entity.id
_entity.type
_entity.pdbx_description
1 polymer ?
#
loop_
_entity_poly.entity_id
_entity_poly.type
_entity_poly.pdbx_seq_one_letter_code
_entity_poly.pdbx_strand_id
1 'polypeptide(L)'
;MPIGGRHPALRTGLRAALDGLRQEVGDPYDPWDSVDARDGEAWQLTADRFFAPAFDLAQPRMLRAGLAPHGDFGGSARPAATGGFMLLLHLHHIAVDGISLNVLFRELSADYAALAAGQALPEHRPAHTPVEATLWQRDLRCSPGYQDQRRALRRHYAGLEWPTRAPRRPVATPGCSAARWTPGSAPASPG
;
A
#
# COMPACT_ATOMS: atom_id res chain seq x y z
N MET A 1 12.45 9.58 9.64
CA MET A 1 12.34 8.16 9.21
C MET A 1 12.06 8.10 7.71
N PRO A 2 12.69 7.18 6.96
CA PRO A 2 12.40 6.98 5.53
C PRO A 2 11.00 6.41 5.29
N ILE A 3 10.50 6.54 4.07
CA ILE A 3 9.08 6.29 3.72
C ILE A 3 8.61 4.86 4.06
N GLY A 4 9.44 3.83 3.83
CA GLY A 4 9.11 2.43 4.16
C GLY A 4 8.94 2.18 5.66
N GLY A 5 9.61 2.97 6.52
CA GLY A 5 9.43 2.90 7.97
C GLY A 5 8.19 3.64 8.47
N ARG A 6 7.79 4.72 7.77
CA ARG A 6 6.67 5.60 8.17
C ARG A 6 5.28 5.04 7.87
N HIS A 7 5.16 4.16 6.87
CA HIS A 7 3.87 3.63 6.41
C HIS A 7 3.70 2.16 6.77
N PRO A 8 3.01 1.80 7.88
CA PRO A 8 2.86 0.42 8.33
C PRO A 8 2.17 -0.49 7.30
N ALA A 9 1.29 0.06 6.44
CA ALA A 9 0.66 -0.68 5.36
C ALA A 9 1.67 -1.31 4.39
N LEU A 10 2.79 -0.64 4.11
CA LEU A 10 3.85 -1.14 3.21
C LEU A 10 4.69 -2.27 3.80
N ARG A 11 4.54 -2.53 5.11
CA ARG A 11 5.21 -3.57 5.88
C ARG A 11 4.22 -4.50 6.58
N THR A 12 3.03 -4.68 6.00
CA THR A 12 2.02 -5.59 6.55
C THR A 12 1.91 -6.83 5.68
N GLY A 13 2.23 -7.99 6.25
CA GLY A 13 2.04 -9.31 5.63
C GLY A 13 0.68 -9.92 5.96
N LEU A 14 0.27 -10.90 5.15
CA LEU A 14 -0.99 -11.61 5.24
C LEU A 14 -0.73 -13.10 5.46
N ARG A 15 -0.92 -13.57 6.69
CA ARG A 15 -0.70 -14.97 7.05
C ARG A 15 -2.01 -15.71 7.21
N ALA A 16 -2.08 -16.91 6.65
CA ALA A 16 -3.17 -17.83 6.93
C ALA A 16 -3.05 -18.34 8.38
N ALA A 17 -4.17 -18.33 9.09
CA ALA A 17 -4.34 -18.87 10.43
C ALA A 17 -5.62 -19.72 10.48
N LEU A 18 -5.78 -20.51 11.56
CA LEU A 18 -6.94 -21.39 11.74
C LEU A 18 -8.27 -20.62 11.76
N ASP A 19 -8.25 -19.37 12.19
CA ASP A 19 -9.41 -18.47 12.29
C ASP A 19 -9.56 -17.52 11.09
N GLY A 20 -8.71 -17.64 10.07
CA GLY A 20 -8.78 -16.84 8.86
C GLY A 20 -7.45 -16.17 8.49
N LEU A 21 -7.52 -15.05 7.78
CA LEU A 21 -6.35 -14.29 7.36
C LEU A 21 -5.96 -13.27 8.44
N ARG A 22 -4.71 -13.32 8.91
CA ARG A 22 -4.16 -12.37 9.87
C ARG A 22 -3.23 -11.37 9.18
N GLN A 23 -3.34 -10.12 9.61
CA GLN A 23 -2.45 -9.04 9.20
C GLN A 23 -1.34 -8.90 10.23
N GLU A 24 -0.09 -8.98 9.79
CA GLU A 24 1.10 -8.85 10.65
C GLU A 24 1.96 -7.69 10.16
N VAL A 25 2.11 -6.67 11.01
CA VAL A 25 2.99 -5.54 10.72
C VAL A 25 4.41 -5.94 11.09
N GLY A 26 5.28 -6.13 10.10
CA GLY A 26 6.71 -6.40 10.30
C GLY A 26 7.50 -5.13 10.59
N ASP A 27 8.78 -5.27 10.93
CA ASP A 27 9.67 -4.15 11.18
C ASP A 27 9.95 -3.30 9.93
N PRO A 28 10.36 -2.03 10.07
CA PRO A 28 10.91 -1.26 8.96
C PRO A 28 12.02 -2.02 8.23
N TYR A 29 12.01 -1.97 6.91
CA TYR A 29 13.00 -2.63 6.06
C TYR A 29 13.52 -1.67 4.99
N ASP A 30 14.67 -2.01 4.41
CA ASP A 30 15.21 -1.34 3.23
C ASP A 30 14.50 -1.86 1.97
N PRO A 31 13.76 -0.99 1.23
CA PRO A 31 13.07 -1.40 0.01
C PRO A 31 13.98 -1.43 -1.22
N TRP A 32 15.24 -1.00 -1.14
CA TRP A 32 16.12 -0.91 -2.30
C TRP A 32 16.58 -2.29 -2.79
N ASP A 33 16.29 -2.57 -4.05
CA ASP A 33 16.71 -3.77 -4.77
C ASP A 33 17.67 -3.41 -5.92
N SER A 34 18.51 -4.36 -6.29
CA SER A 34 19.38 -4.22 -7.46
C SER A 34 18.56 -4.20 -8.75
N VAL A 35 18.98 -3.36 -9.70
CA VAL A 35 18.38 -3.30 -11.03
C VAL A 35 19.37 -3.87 -12.04
N ASP A 36 18.99 -4.95 -12.74
CA ASP A 36 19.74 -5.49 -13.90
C ASP A 36 19.53 -4.55 -15.10
N ALA A 37 20.20 -3.41 -15.10
CA ALA A 37 20.23 -2.46 -16.21
C ALA A 37 21.44 -2.74 -17.12
N ARG A 38 21.23 -2.80 -18.43
CA ARG A 38 22.29 -3.08 -19.41
C ARG A 38 22.54 -1.87 -20.29
N ASP A 39 23.81 -1.67 -20.66
CA ASP A 39 24.21 -0.55 -21.50
C ASP A 39 23.52 -0.58 -22.86
N GLY A 40 22.95 0.56 -23.26
CA GLY A 40 22.25 0.72 -24.54
C GLY A 40 20.87 0.04 -24.61
N GLU A 41 20.39 -0.55 -23.52
CA GLU A 41 19.08 -1.22 -23.50
C GLU A 41 17.91 -0.25 -23.33
N ALA A 42 16.78 -0.58 -23.96
CA ALA A 42 15.53 0.13 -23.72
C ALA A 42 15.07 -0.02 -22.26
N TRP A 43 14.70 1.09 -21.63
CA TRP A 43 14.34 1.11 -20.21
C TRP A 43 13.17 0.20 -19.85
N GLN A 44 12.26 -0.06 -20.80
CA GLN A 44 11.12 -0.96 -20.60
C GLN A 44 11.58 -2.39 -20.29
N LEU A 45 12.64 -2.88 -20.94
CA LEU A 45 13.17 -4.23 -20.68
C LEU A 45 13.78 -4.33 -19.28
N THR A 46 14.47 -3.27 -18.84
CA THR A 46 14.97 -3.13 -17.47
C THR A 46 13.81 -3.12 -16.46
N ALA A 47 12.76 -2.35 -16.74
CA ALA A 47 11.57 -2.27 -15.90
C ALA A 47 10.83 -3.60 -15.82
N ASP A 48 10.63 -4.28 -16.95
CA ASP A 48 9.95 -5.59 -17.02
C ASP A 48 10.67 -6.63 -16.16
N ARG A 49 12.01 -6.67 -16.20
CA ARG A 49 12.79 -7.57 -15.34
C ARG A 49 12.66 -7.22 -13.86
N PHE A 50 12.65 -5.93 -13.51
CA PHE A 50 12.49 -5.49 -12.13
C PHE A 50 11.09 -5.81 -11.57
N PHE A 51 10.04 -5.71 -12.41
CA PHE A 51 8.66 -5.97 -12.01
C PHE A 51 8.22 -7.44 -12.13
N ALA A 52 8.98 -8.29 -12.83
CA ALA A 52 8.64 -9.70 -13.04
C ALA A 52 8.44 -10.51 -11.74
N PRO A 53 9.25 -10.34 -10.67
CA PRO A 53 9.07 -11.14 -9.47
C PRO A 53 7.84 -10.70 -8.69
N ALA A 54 6.88 -11.62 -8.51
CA ALA A 54 5.68 -11.37 -7.73
C ALA A 54 6.00 -11.08 -6.24
N PHE A 55 5.05 -10.44 -5.56
CA PHE A 55 5.07 -10.32 -4.11
C PHE A 55 4.58 -11.61 -3.45
N ASP A 56 5.32 -12.09 -2.46
CA ASP A 56 4.81 -13.05 -1.49
C ASP A 56 4.04 -12.27 -0.42
N LEU A 57 2.71 -12.39 -0.43
CA LEU A 57 1.85 -11.64 0.48
C LEU A 57 2.03 -12.04 1.95
N ALA A 58 2.59 -13.23 2.23
CA ALA A 58 2.88 -13.63 3.61
C ALA A 58 4.08 -12.88 4.20
N GLN A 59 4.90 -12.25 3.37
CA GLN A 59 6.03 -11.43 3.80
C GLN A 59 5.59 -9.98 4.01
N PRO A 60 6.02 -9.33 5.11
CA PRO A 60 5.71 -7.94 5.39
C PRO A 60 6.56 -6.97 4.54
N ARG A 61 6.59 -7.15 3.21
CA ARG A 61 7.36 -6.35 2.26
C ARG A 61 6.53 -6.04 1.01
N MET A 62 5.76 -4.97 1.04
CA MET A 62 4.83 -4.57 -0.04
C MET A 62 5.37 -3.44 -0.95
N LEU A 63 6.65 -3.09 -0.80
CA LEU A 63 7.36 -2.09 -1.61
C LEU A 63 8.75 -2.62 -1.98
N ARG A 64 9.13 -2.48 -3.24
CA ARG A 64 10.51 -2.58 -3.74
C ARG A 64 10.83 -1.32 -4.56
N ALA A 65 12.04 -0.82 -4.43
CA ALA A 65 12.52 0.36 -5.10
C ALA A 65 13.82 0.05 -5.84
N GLY A 66 13.98 0.53 -7.06
CA GLY A 66 15.18 0.36 -7.86
C GLY A 66 15.60 1.68 -8.47
N LEU A 67 16.91 1.91 -8.60
CA LEU A 67 17.46 3.06 -9.30
C LEU A 67 18.36 2.57 -10.42
N ALA A 68 18.10 3.02 -11.64
CA ALA A 68 18.92 2.69 -12.81
C ALA A 68 19.33 3.97 -13.54
N PRO A 69 20.52 3.99 -14.18
CA PRO A 69 20.86 5.06 -15.11
C PRO A 69 19.86 5.05 -16.27
N HIS A 70 19.55 6.23 -16.78
CA HIS A 70 18.70 6.42 -17.94
C HIS A 70 19.30 7.48 -18.87
N GLY A 71 19.22 7.23 -20.18
CA GLY A 71 19.51 8.27 -21.17
C GLY A 71 18.50 9.42 -21.09
N ASP A 72 18.68 10.46 -21.91
CA ASP A 72 17.81 11.64 -21.90
C ASP A 72 16.31 11.27 -21.94
N PHE A 73 15.57 11.68 -20.90
CA PHE A 73 14.10 11.66 -20.86
C PHE A 73 13.57 12.75 -21.81
N GLY A 74 13.65 12.48 -23.11
CA GLY A 74 13.15 13.36 -24.15
C GLY A 74 14.02 13.27 -25.38
N GLY A 75 13.40 13.10 -26.54
CA GLY A 75 14.06 13.21 -27.85
C GLY A 75 14.61 14.61 -28.18
N SER A 76 15.00 15.39 -27.17
CA SER A 76 15.72 16.64 -27.31
C SER A 76 17.18 16.31 -27.57
N ALA A 77 17.69 16.71 -28.74
CA ALA A 77 19.07 16.54 -29.21
C ALA A 77 20.10 17.37 -28.44
N ARG A 78 19.90 17.60 -27.13
CA ARG A 78 20.85 18.30 -26.27
C ARG A 78 21.36 17.30 -25.24
N PRO A 79 22.65 16.91 -25.28
CA PRO A 79 23.19 15.94 -24.33
C PRO A 79 23.02 16.49 -22.92
N ALA A 80 22.27 15.80 -22.05
CA ALA A 80 22.37 16.07 -20.63
C ALA A 80 23.81 15.82 -20.18
N ALA A 81 24.43 16.84 -19.57
CA ALA A 81 25.79 16.78 -19.02
C ALA A 81 25.90 15.79 -17.84
N THR A 82 24.78 15.22 -17.40
CA THR A 82 24.67 14.22 -16.35
C THR A 82 23.65 13.20 -16.86
N GLY A 83 24.03 11.92 -16.95
CA GLY A 83 23.07 10.86 -17.28
C GLY A 83 21.87 10.96 -16.33
N GLY A 84 20.65 10.85 -16.87
CA GLY A 84 19.44 10.81 -16.06
C GLY A 84 19.41 9.54 -15.21
N PHE A 85 18.50 9.49 -14.25
CA PHE A 85 18.19 8.28 -13.50
C PHE A 85 16.70 7.99 -13.60
N MET A 86 16.38 6.69 -13.65
CA MET A 86 15.04 6.17 -13.58
C MET A 86 14.83 5.54 -12.21
N LEU A 87 13.81 6.02 -11.49
CA LEU A 87 13.33 5.43 -10.25
C LEU A 87 12.20 4.44 -10.57
N LEU A 88 12.40 3.17 -10.21
CA LEU A 88 11.41 2.11 -10.31
C LEU A 88 10.79 1.89 -8.93
N LEU A 89 9.45 1.93 -8.84
CA LEU A 89 8.71 1.64 -7.61
C LEU A 89 7.72 0.51 -7.88
N HIS A 90 7.94 -0.65 -7.27
CA HIS A 90 7.03 -1.78 -7.32
C HIS A 90 6.27 -1.87 -6.01
N LEU A 91 4.96 -1.67 -6.04
CA LEU A 91 4.10 -1.73 -4.85
C LEU A 91 2.97 -2.72 -5.06
N HIS A 92 2.61 -3.44 -4.01
CA HIS A 92 1.42 -4.28 -4.05
C HIS A 92 0.15 -3.45 -3.75
N HIS A 93 -0.82 -3.46 -4.66
CA HIS A 93 -2.07 -2.67 -4.55
C HIS A 93 -2.91 -3.03 -3.29
N ILE A 94 -2.67 -4.17 -2.65
CA ILE A 94 -3.32 -4.47 -1.36
C ILE A 94 -2.95 -3.49 -0.25
N ALA A 95 -1.77 -2.86 -0.35
CA ALA A 95 -1.24 -1.93 0.63
C ALA A 95 -1.46 -0.46 0.23
N VAL A 96 -1.77 -0.18 -1.05
CA VAL A 96 -1.88 1.18 -1.59
C VAL A 96 -3.04 1.31 -2.56
N ASP A 97 -3.71 2.46 -2.52
CA ASP A 97 -4.69 2.89 -3.51
C ASP A 97 -4.22 4.18 -4.22
N GLY A 98 -5.02 4.68 -5.16
CA GLY A 98 -4.68 5.89 -5.92
C GLY A 98 -4.53 7.15 -5.05
N ILE A 99 -5.22 7.22 -3.90
CA ILE A 99 -5.12 8.36 -2.98
C ILE A 99 -3.80 8.25 -2.18
N SER A 100 -3.48 7.04 -1.73
CA SER A 100 -2.28 6.73 -0.96
C SER A 100 -1.01 6.93 -1.78
N LEU A 101 -1.04 6.65 -3.09
CA LEU A 101 0.07 6.96 -4.01
C LEU A 101 0.38 8.46 -4.04
N ASN A 102 -0.63 9.33 -4.06
CA ASN A 102 -0.41 10.78 -4.02
C ASN A 102 0.26 11.24 -2.72
N VAL A 103 -0.11 10.64 -1.59
CA VAL A 103 0.55 10.90 -0.30
C VAL A 103 2.01 10.46 -0.37
N LEU A 104 2.26 9.24 -0.84
CA LEU A 104 3.60 8.67 -0.94
C LEU A 104 4.53 9.51 -1.83
N PHE A 105 4.07 9.92 -3.02
CA PHE A 105 4.87 10.74 -3.93
C PHE A 105 5.13 12.15 -3.39
N ARG A 106 4.15 12.77 -2.72
CA ARG A 106 4.33 14.07 -2.09
C ARG A 106 5.40 14.02 -1.00
N GLU A 107 5.36 13.02 -0.13
CA GLU A 107 6.35 12.84 0.93
C GLU A 107 7.73 12.54 0.37
N LEU A 108 7.82 11.62 -0.61
CA LEU A 108 9.08 11.27 -1.26
C LEU A 108 9.74 12.49 -1.91
N SER A 109 8.96 13.31 -2.61
CA SER A 109 9.45 14.52 -3.28
C SER A 109 9.96 15.56 -2.27
N ALA A 110 9.23 15.74 -1.16
CA ALA A 110 9.61 16.67 -0.10
C ALA A 110 10.89 16.22 0.63
N ASP A 111 10.99 14.93 0.95
CA ASP A 111 12.18 14.35 1.58
C ASP A 111 13.39 14.46 0.67
N TYR A 112 13.22 14.13 -0.62
CA TYR A 112 14.29 14.25 -1.61
C TYR A 112 14.79 15.68 -1.75
N ALA A 113 13.88 16.66 -1.87
CA ALA A 113 14.24 18.08 -1.99
C ALA A 113 15.01 18.59 -0.76
N ALA A 114 14.57 18.22 0.45
CA ALA A 114 15.26 18.58 1.69
C ALA A 114 16.67 17.97 1.75
N LEU A 115 16.82 16.67 1.45
CA LEU A 115 18.11 16.00 1.43
C LEU A 115 19.05 16.58 0.37
N ALA A 116 18.55 16.88 -0.83
CA ALA A 116 19.33 17.50 -1.91
C ALA A 116 19.82 18.90 -1.53
N ALA A 117 19.06 19.63 -0.71
CA ALA A 117 19.44 20.94 -0.18
C ALA A 117 20.30 20.86 1.11
N GLY A 118 20.63 19.65 1.61
CA GLY A 118 21.34 19.45 2.87
C GLY A 118 20.55 19.88 4.11
N GLN A 119 19.22 19.95 4.00
CA GLN A 119 18.31 20.36 5.06
C GLN A 119 17.81 19.16 5.88
N ALA A 120 17.28 19.45 7.07
CA ALA A 120 16.58 18.45 7.87
C ALA A 120 15.32 17.94 7.14
N LEU A 121 14.98 16.67 7.33
CA LEU A 121 13.77 16.10 6.75
C LEU A 121 12.51 16.80 7.29
N PRO A 122 11.54 17.11 6.42
CA PRO A 122 10.28 17.68 6.86
C PRO A 122 9.51 16.71 7.76
N GLU A 123 8.75 17.27 8.70
CA GLU A 123 7.84 16.48 9.52
C GLU A 123 6.60 16.11 8.70
N HIS A 124 6.30 14.81 8.63
CA HIS A 124 5.09 14.30 8.00
C HIS A 124 4.15 13.74 9.06
N ARG A 125 2.85 13.82 8.81
CA ARG A 125 1.85 13.24 9.71
C ARG A 125 2.06 11.72 9.79
N PRO A 126 1.95 11.11 10.99
CA PRO A 126 1.99 9.66 11.12
C PRO A 126 0.91 8.99 10.26
N ALA A 127 1.28 7.95 9.53
CA ALA A 127 0.32 7.14 8.80
C ALA A 127 -0.52 6.31 9.77
N HIS A 128 -1.81 6.17 9.46
CA HIS A 128 -2.67 5.25 10.20
C HIS A 128 -2.22 3.81 9.99
N THR A 129 -2.29 3.01 11.04
CA THR A 129 -1.94 1.59 10.95
C THR A 129 -3.11 0.78 10.37
N PRO A 130 -2.84 -0.37 9.72
CA PRO A 130 -3.90 -1.30 9.33
C PRO A 130 -4.78 -1.77 10.50
N VAL A 131 -4.23 -1.81 11.71
CA VAL A 131 -4.97 -2.12 12.94
C VAL A 131 -5.98 -1.03 13.26
N GLU A 132 -5.57 0.24 13.24
CA GLU A 132 -6.46 1.38 13.45
C GLU A 132 -7.57 1.43 12.39
N ALA A 133 -7.20 1.20 11.12
CA ALA A 133 -8.16 1.11 10.03
C ALA A 133 -9.17 -0.03 10.25
N THR A 134 -8.73 -1.19 10.75
CA THR A 134 -9.60 -2.33 11.05
C THR A 134 -10.57 -2.03 12.19
N LEU A 135 -10.10 -1.36 13.25
CA LEU A 135 -10.95 -0.94 14.37
C LEU A 135 -11.99 0.07 13.92
N TRP A 136 -11.58 1.10 13.17
CA TRP A 136 -12.50 2.06 12.58
C TRP A 136 -13.53 1.39 11.64
N GLN A 137 -13.10 0.46 10.78
CA GLN A 137 -14.00 -0.26 9.88
C GLN A 137 -15.02 -1.12 10.65
N ARG A 138 -14.62 -1.74 11.77
CA ARG A 138 -15.52 -2.50 12.62
C ARG A 138 -16.66 -1.62 13.16
N ASP A 139 -16.34 -0.41 13.58
CA ASP A 139 -17.33 0.53 14.10
C ASP A 139 -18.20 1.13 13.00
N LEU A 140 -17.59 1.48 11.87
CA LEU A 140 -18.30 1.97 10.70
C LEU A 140 -19.38 0.97 10.27
N ARG A 141 -19.05 -0.33 10.28
CA ARG A 141 -20.00 -1.40 9.96
C ARG A 141 -21.20 -1.40 10.90
N CYS A 142 -21.08 -0.90 12.12
CA CYS A 142 -22.16 -0.81 13.10
C CYS A 142 -22.99 0.47 13.00
N SER A 143 -22.55 1.45 12.21
CA SER A 143 -23.30 2.69 12.02
C SER A 143 -24.66 2.45 11.33
N PRO A 144 -25.73 3.19 11.71
CA PRO A 144 -27.03 3.10 11.04
C PRO A 144 -26.93 3.31 9.53
N GLY A 145 -26.17 4.32 9.08
CA GLY A 145 -25.98 4.63 7.66
C GLY A 145 -25.37 3.46 6.87
N TYR A 146 -24.34 2.80 7.41
CA TYR A 146 -23.77 1.60 6.78
C TYR A 146 -24.77 0.46 6.70
N GLN A 147 -25.55 0.24 7.78
CA GLN A 147 -26.57 -0.81 7.83
C GLN A 147 -27.70 -0.56 6.83
N ASP A 148 -28.12 0.69 6.67
CA ASP A 148 -29.12 1.12 5.68
C ASP A 148 -28.61 0.90 4.25
N GLN A 149 -27.41 1.37 3.93
CA GLN A 149 -26.78 1.14 2.63
C GLN A 149 -26.64 -0.35 2.32
N ARG A 150 -26.20 -1.16 3.30
CA ARG A 150 -26.09 -2.62 3.12
C ARG A 150 -27.44 -3.25 2.83
N ARG A 151 -28.52 -2.83 3.53
CA ARG A 151 -29.89 -3.31 3.24
C ARG A 151 -30.35 -2.91 1.85
N ALA A 152 -30.14 -1.64 1.46
CA ALA A 152 -30.52 -1.12 0.15
C ALA A 152 -29.81 -1.89 -0.98
N LEU A 153 -28.49 -2.09 -0.89
CA LEU A 153 -27.72 -2.86 -1.86
C LEU A 153 -28.18 -4.32 -1.95
N ARG A 154 -28.48 -4.96 -0.81
CA ARG A 154 -29.03 -6.32 -0.81
C ARG A 154 -30.36 -6.41 -1.55
N ARG A 155 -31.27 -5.43 -1.37
CA ARG A 155 -32.53 -5.38 -2.10
C ARG A 155 -32.30 -5.16 -3.60
N HIS A 156 -31.44 -4.22 -3.96
CA HIS A 156 -31.09 -3.94 -5.35
C HIS A 156 -30.56 -5.19 -6.08
N TYR A 157 -29.54 -5.86 -5.51
CA TYR A 157 -28.94 -7.04 -6.13
C TYR A 157 -29.82 -8.30 -6.08
N ALA A 158 -30.81 -8.35 -5.19
CA ALA A 158 -31.78 -9.45 -5.15
C ALA A 158 -32.76 -9.42 -6.35
N GLY A 159 -33.00 -8.23 -6.92
CA GLY A 159 -33.89 -8.04 -8.07
C GLY A 159 -33.20 -8.18 -9.43
N LEU A 160 -31.88 -8.41 -9.48
CA LEU A 160 -31.16 -8.64 -10.74
C LEU A 160 -31.20 -10.13 -11.09
N GLU A 161 -31.45 -10.44 -12.36
CA GLU A 161 -31.20 -11.78 -12.90
C GLU A 161 -29.69 -11.98 -13.04
N TRP A 162 -29.16 -12.98 -12.34
CA TRP A 162 -27.73 -13.29 -12.35
C TRP A 162 -27.47 -14.55 -13.18
N PRO A 163 -26.45 -14.56 -14.08
CA PRO A 163 -26.15 -15.72 -14.92
C PRO A 163 -25.84 -17.00 -14.13
N THR A 164 -25.37 -16.90 -12.89
CA THR A 164 -25.12 -18.06 -12.02
C THR A 164 -25.07 -17.64 -10.55
N ARG A 165 -25.86 -18.25 -9.67
CA ARG A 165 -25.64 -18.19 -8.22
C ARG A 165 -24.69 -19.34 -7.84
N ALA A 166 -23.40 -19.06 -7.70
CA ALA A 166 -22.51 -20.00 -7.03
C ALA A 166 -22.97 -20.19 -5.56
N PRO A 167 -22.93 -21.42 -5.01
CA PRO A 167 -23.24 -21.65 -3.60
C PRO A 167 -22.29 -20.85 -2.72
N ARG A 168 -22.84 -20.00 -1.85
CA ARG A 168 -22.05 -19.21 -0.90
C ARG A 168 -21.92 -19.99 0.40
N ARG A 169 -20.69 -20.18 0.87
CA ARG A 169 -20.47 -20.51 2.29
C ARG A 169 -20.87 -19.29 3.14
N PRO A 170 -21.60 -19.48 4.24
CA PRO A 170 -21.84 -18.40 5.19
C PRO A 170 -20.50 -17.90 5.73
N VAL A 171 -20.25 -16.59 5.62
CA VAL A 171 -19.14 -15.93 6.33
C VAL A 171 -19.71 -15.42 7.64
N ALA A 172 -19.12 -15.82 8.76
CA ALA A 172 -19.49 -15.30 10.06
C ALA A 172 -19.26 -13.78 10.09
N THR A 173 -20.32 -13.01 10.35
CA THR A 173 -20.20 -11.57 10.61
C THR A 173 -19.97 -11.38 12.11
N PRO A 174 -18.82 -10.81 12.53
CA PRO A 174 -18.62 -10.44 13.92
C PRO A 174 -19.72 -9.46 14.37
N GLY A 175 -20.19 -9.64 15.60
CA GLY A 175 -21.19 -8.76 16.21
C GLY A 175 -20.67 -7.35 16.49
N CYS A 176 -21.58 -6.39 16.58
CA CYS A 176 -21.26 -5.03 16.97
C CYS A 176 -20.89 -4.95 18.45
N SER A 177 -19.75 -4.31 18.75
CA SER A 177 -19.35 -3.90 20.10
C SER A 177 -19.92 -2.51 20.38
N ALA A 178 -20.26 -2.21 21.63
CA ALA A 178 -20.77 -0.90 22.06
C ALA A 178 -19.68 0.18 22.21
N ALA A 179 -18.41 -0.23 22.30
CA ALA A 179 -17.29 0.70 22.44
C ALA A 179 -16.89 1.27 21.07
N ARG A 180 -16.89 2.60 20.96
CA ARG A 180 -16.49 3.35 19.77
C ARG A 180 -14.98 3.63 19.85
N TRP A 181 -14.25 3.26 18.81
CA TRP A 181 -12.83 3.52 18.63
C TRP A 181 -12.57 5.03 18.46
N THR A 182 -11.49 5.50 19.08
CA THR A 182 -10.97 6.86 18.93
C THR A 182 -9.53 6.82 18.41
N PRO A 183 -9.12 7.75 17.52
CA PRO A 183 -7.74 7.83 17.03
C PRO A 183 -6.74 7.92 18.19
N GLY A 184 -5.67 7.11 18.17
CA GLY A 184 -4.64 7.09 19.20
C GLY A 184 -4.93 6.23 20.43
N SER A 185 -6.10 5.57 20.50
CA SER A 185 -6.34 4.54 21.52
C SER A 185 -5.67 3.22 21.12
N ALA A 186 -4.68 2.78 21.90
CA ALA A 186 -4.09 1.45 21.73
C ALA A 186 -5.16 0.38 21.98
N PRO A 187 -5.26 -0.67 21.16
CA PRO A 187 -6.09 -1.81 21.51
C PRO A 187 -5.55 -2.40 22.83
N ALA A 188 -6.43 -2.60 23.82
CA ALA A 188 -6.06 -3.35 25.01
C ALA A 188 -5.55 -4.72 24.58
N SER A 189 -4.32 -5.06 24.97
CA SER A 189 -3.75 -6.37 24.72
C SER A 189 -4.67 -7.44 25.30
N PRO A 190 -5.05 -8.49 24.54
CA PRO A 190 -5.69 -9.65 25.14
C PRO A 190 -4.62 -10.36 25.98
N GLY A 191 -4.90 -10.52 27.28
CA GLY A 191 -4.14 -11.38 28.18
C GLY A 191 -4.44 -12.87 27.98
#